data_AF-A0A3N4MFT8-F1
#
_entry.id   AF-A0A3N4MFT8-F1
#
_cell.length_a   1.000
_cell.length_b   1.000
_cell.length_c   1.000
_cell.angle_alpha   90.00
_cell.angle_beta   90.00
_cell.angle_gamma   90.00
#
_symmetry.space_group_name_H-M   'P 1'
#
loop_
_entity.id
_entity.type
_entity.pdbx_description
1 polymer ?
#
loop_
_entity_poly.entity_id
_entity_poly.type
_entity_poly.pdbx_seq_one_letter_code
_entity_poly.pdbx_strand_id
1 'polypeptide(L)'
;MKKLLLTVSAACLLLAAGIKTTVAEPFTRPQQRNQELNWVKSRTGVWLALVDNKINWFKLDKNARLWASADGKEWLEITDGMWLDKDGRQLKIGEGKLWSTSDEGKNFMEVPEWKWKGPKGEWYKFDAKWTLWVVK
;
A
#
# COMPACT_ATOMS: atom_id res chain seq x y z
N MET A 1 -50.17 24.23 35.22
CA MET A 1 -50.94 24.00 36.47
C MET A 1 -50.72 22.56 36.92
N LYS A 2 -50.74 22.36 38.25
CA LYS A 2 -50.61 21.11 39.01
C LYS A 2 -49.18 20.70 39.41
N LYS A 3 -49.01 20.83 40.73
CA LYS A 3 -47.93 20.43 41.63
C LYS A 3 -47.97 18.90 41.78
N LEU A 4 -46.86 18.26 42.14
CA LEU A 4 -46.76 17.53 43.42
C LEU A 4 -45.32 17.09 43.73
N LEU A 5 -45.03 17.13 45.02
CA LEU A 5 -43.81 16.74 45.71
C LEU A 5 -43.55 15.22 45.67
N LEU A 6 -42.29 14.79 45.85
CA LEU A 6 -41.83 14.18 47.12
C LEU A 6 -40.40 13.64 47.02
N THR A 7 -39.58 14.11 47.95
CA THR A 7 -38.24 13.65 48.30
C THR A 7 -38.35 12.38 49.15
N VAL A 8 -37.61 11.33 48.82
CA VAL A 8 -37.18 10.30 49.80
C VAL A 8 -35.71 9.96 49.50
N SER A 9 -34.85 10.32 50.45
CA SER A 9 -33.50 9.78 50.57
C SER A 9 -33.56 8.34 51.06
N ALA A 10 -32.82 7.45 50.41
CA ALA A 10 -32.36 6.21 51.01
C ALA A 10 -30.93 5.94 50.54
N ALA A 11 -29.99 6.03 51.49
CA ALA A 11 -28.61 5.60 51.37
C ALA A 11 -28.51 4.06 51.50
N CYS A 12 -27.31 3.55 51.22
CA CYS A 12 -26.83 2.15 51.36
C CYS A 12 -27.06 1.31 50.09
N LEU A 13 -26.10 0.60 49.49
CA LEU A 13 -24.83 0.06 49.97
C LEU A 13 -23.80 -0.04 48.83
N LEU A 14 -22.53 0.03 49.23
CA LEU A 14 -21.35 -0.23 48.44
C LEU A 14 -21.39 -1.63 47.80
N LEU A 15 -21.24 -1.70 46.48
CA LEU A 15 -20.76 -2.89 45.78
C LEU A 15 -19.38 -2.59 45.23
N ALA A 16 -18.36 -3.00 45.98
CA ALA A 16 -17.00 -3.10 45.50
C ALA A 16 -16.92 -4.29 44.52
N ALA A 17 -17.16 -4.03 43.25
CA ALA A 17 -16.79 -4.96 42.19
C ALA A 17 -15.28 -4.80 41.95
N GLY A 18 -14.52 -5.82 42.33
CA GLY A 18 -13.08 -5.87 42.12
C GLY A 18 -12.73 -5.67 40.64
N ILE A 19 -12.07 -4.56 40.34
CA ILE A 19 -11.43 -4.33 39.05
C ILE A 19 -10.26 -5.31 38.99
N LYS A 20 -10.40 -6.39 38.22
CA LYS A 20 -9.25 -7.18 37.80
C LYS A 20 -8.46 -6.30 36.84
N THR A 21 -7.42 -5.64 37.36
CA THR A 21 -6.37 -5.04 36.54
C THR A 21 -5.66 -6.17 35.82
N THR A 22 -6.12 -6.52 34.63
CA THR A 22 -5.29 -7.22 33.65
C THR A 22 -4.18 -6.24 33.31
N VAL A 23 -2.99 -6.50 33.86
CA VAL A 23 -1.75 -5.90 33.37
C VAL A 23 -1.71 -6.24 31.89
N ALA A 24 -1.89 -5.23 31.04
CA ALA A 24 -1.69 -5.37 29.62
C ALA A 24 -0.25 -5.85 29.44
N GLU A 25 -0.09 -7.11 29.02
CA GLU A 25 1.18 -7.58 28.52
C GLU A 25 1.61 -6.59 27.43
N PRO A 26 2.86 -6.11 27.44
CA PRO A 26 3.34 -5.33 26.32
C PRO A 26 3.17 -6.20 25.09
N PHE A 27 2.27 -5.79 24.20
CA PHE A 27 2.23 -6.29 22.83
C PHE A 27 3.60 -5.96 22.22
N THR A 28 4.56 -6.87 22.37
CA THR A 28 5.66 -7.01 21.44
C THR A 28 4.98 -7.26 20.10
N ARG A 29 4.77 -6.18 19.34
CA ARG A 29 4.47 -6.28 17.91
C ARG A 29 5.46 -7.32 17.39
N PRO A 30 5.01 -8.40 16.74
CA PRO A 30 5.95 -9.31 16.13
C PRO A 30 6.85 -8.44 15.26
N GLN A 31 8.14 -8.36 15.61
CA GLN A 31 9.14 -7.75 14.75
C GLN A 31 8.89 -8.39 13.39
N GLN A 32 8.40 -7.60 12.42
CA GLN A 32 8.43 -8.02 11.04
C GLN A 32 9.88 -8.39 10.80
N ARG A 33 10.12 -9.70 10.71
CA ARG A 33 11.42 -10.25 10.38
C ARG A 33 11.72 -9.60 9.04
N ASN A 34 12.63 -8.62 9.02
CA ASN A 34 13.17 -8.05 7.80
C ASN A 34 13.90 -9.21 7.13
N GLN A 35 13.15 -10.05 6.42
CA GLN A 35 13.74 -10.94 5.45
C GLN A 35 14.36 -9.99 4.44
N GLU A 36 15.69 -9.89 4.47
CA GLU A 36 16.43 -9.20 3.43
C GLU A 36 16.10 -9.90 2.12
N LEU A 37 15.16 -9.32 1.38
CA LEU A 37 14.77 -9.83 0.09
C LEU A 37 15.99 -9.74 -0.84
N ASN A 38 16.32 -10.85 -1.51
CA ASN A 38 17.45 -10.89 -2.42
C ASN A 38 17.12 -10.13 -3.72
N TRP A 39 17.43 -8.84 -3.73
CA TRP A 39 17.17 -7.98 -4.88
C TRP A 39 18.24 -8.16 -5.96
N VAL A 40 17.79 -8.49 -7.16
CA VAL A 40 18.63 -8.56 -8.36
C VAL A 40 18.12 -7.58 -9.41
N LYS A 41 19.05 -6.95 -10.14
CA LYS A 41 18.70 -6.07 -11.26
C LYS A 41 17.97 -6.88 -12.34
N SER A 42 16.82 -6.38 -12.81
CA SER A 42 16.12 -7.01 -13.92
C SER A 42 16.94 -6.88 -15.20
N ARG A 43 17.06 -7.99 -15.95
CA ARG A 43 17.79 -8.01 -17.23
C ARG A 43 17.01 -7.30 -18.34
N THR A 44 15.69 -7.34 -18.28
CA THR A 44 14.81 -6.80 -19.31
C THR A 44 14.27 -5.43 -18.96
N GLY A 45 14.26 -5.07 -17.67
CA GLY A 45 13.57 -3.86 -17.20
C GLY A 45 12.04 -3.95 -17.32
N VAL A 46 11.51 -5.15 -17.55
CA VAL A 46 10.08 -5.40 -17.72
C VAL A 46 9.49 -5.95 -16.41
N TRP A 47 8.31 -5.46 -16.04
CA TRP A 47 7.52 -5.98 -14.91
C TRP A 47 6.08 -6.28 -15.32
N LEU A 48 5.33 -6.97 -14.47
CA LEU A 48 3.90 -7.21 -14.65
C LEU A 48 3.08 -6.22 -13.81
N ALA A 49 2.03 -5.68 -14.40
CA ALA A 49 1.02 -4.88 -13.70
C ALA A 49 -0.36 -5.07 -14.33
N LEU A 50 -1.41 -4.57 -13.66
CA LEU A 50 -2.78 -4.61 -14.19
C LEU A 50 -3.10 -3.32 -14.94
N VAL A 51 -3.70 -3.47 -16.11
CA VAL A 51 -4.46 -2.42 -16.85
C VAL A 51 -5.78 -3.05 -17.27
N ASP A 52 -6.89 -2.36 -16.99
CA ASP A 52 -8.25 -2.85 -17.26
C ASP A 52 -8.49 -4.29 -16.78
N ASN A 53 -8.03 -4.59 -15.56
CA ASN A 53 -8.08 -5.92 -14.93
C ASN A 53 -7.35 -7.04 -15.69
N LYS A 54 -6.49 -6.71 -16.66
CA LYS A 54 -5.65 -7.66 -17.38
C LYS A 54 -4.19 -7.47 -17.00
N ILE A 55 -3.48 -8.59 -16.81
CA ILE A 55 -2.04 -8.56 -16.56
C ILE A 55 -1.33 -8.28 -17.89
N ASN A 56 -0.59 -7.18 -17.95
CA ASN A 56 0.24 -6.81 -19.09
C ASN A 56 1.70 -6.68 -18.64
N TRP A 57 2.61 -6.71 -19.62
CA TRP A 57 4.03 -6.37 -19.43
C TRP A 57 4.21 -4.87 -19.50
N PHE A 58 5.01 -4.31 -18.60
CA PHE A 58 5.32 -2.89 -18.53
C PHE A 58 6.82 -2.65 -18.59
N LYS A 59 7.22 -1.52 -19.18
CA LYS A 59 8.61 -1.04 -19.15
C LYS A 59 8.64 0.49 -19.13
N LEU A 60 9.78 1.04 -18.75
CA LEU A 60 10.10 2.45 -18.94
C LEU A 60 11.02 2.62 -20.15
N ASP A 61 10.87 3.71 -20.89
CA ASP A 61 11.87 4.16 -21.84
C ASP A 61 12.93 5.07 -21.18
N LYS A 62 13.89 5.56 -21.97
CA LYS A 62 14.97 6.45 -21.51
C LYS A 62 14.49 7.78 -20.92
N ASN A 63 13.26 8.18 -21.21
CA ASN A 63 12.63 9.40 -20.72
C ASN A 63 11.65 9.12 -19.57
N ALA A 64 11.70 7.92 -18.98
CA ALA A 64 10.77 7.44 -17.96
C ALA A 64 9.30 7.43 -18.41
N ARG A 65 9.03 7.32 -19.72
CA ARG A 65 7.67 7.13 -20.24
C ARG A 65 7.27 5.67 -20.10
N LEU A 66 6.01 5.44 -19.75
CA LEU A 66 5.48 4.13 -19.46
C LEU A 66 4.95 3.46 -20.73
N TRP A 67 5.32 2.20 -20.94
CA TRP A 67 4.86 1.40 -22.08
C TRP A 67 4.29 0.09 -21.57
N ALA A 68 3.18 -0.35 -22.15
CA ALA A 68 2.54 -1.62 -21.87
C ALA A 68 2.50 -2.52 -23.11
N SER A 69 2.49 -3.83 -22.89
CA SER A 69 2.36 -4.85 -23.94
C SER A 69 1.52 -6.02 -23.44
N ALA A 70 0.58 -6.48 -24.25
CA ALA A 70 -0.27 -7.64 -23.95
C ALA A 70 0.34 -8.96 -24.42
N ASP A 71 1.38 -8.92 -25.24
CA ASP A 71 2.04 -10.09 -25.87
C ASP A 71 3.57 -10.11 -25.70
N GLY A 72 4.13 -9.06 -25.11
CA GLY A 72 5.57 -8.85 -24.91
C GLY A 72 6.31 -8.36 -26.17
N LYS A 73 5.62 -8.16 -27.29
CA LYS A 73 6.20 -7.83 -28.60
C LYS A 73 5.78 -6.44 -29.06
N GLU A 74 4.48 -6.16 -29.03
CA GLU A 74 3.92 -4.86 -29.41
C GLU A 74 3.74 -4.00 -28.16
N TRP A 75 4.29 -2.79 -28.20
CA TRP A 75 4.32 -1.88 -27.06
C TRP A 75 3.55 -0.61 -27.36
N LEU A 76 2.63 -0.26 -26.47
CA LEU A 76 1.84 0.97 -26.53
C LEU A 76 2.21 1.87 -25.36
N GLU A 77 2.35 3.16 -25.63
CA GLU A 77 2.59 4.16 -24.60
C GLU A 77 1.32 4.33 -23.75
N ILE A 78 1.50 4.32 -22.42
CA ILE A 78 0.45 4.56 -21.44
C ILE A 78 0.53 6.04 -21.06
N THR A 79 -0.32 6.85 -21.67
CA THR A 79 -0.21 8.33 -21.63
C THR A 79 -0.58 8.93 -20.27
N ASP A 80 -1.41 8.27 -19.47
CA ASP A 80 -1.67 8.66 -18.08
C ASP A 80 -0.49 8.34 -17.15
N GLY A 81 0.46 7.52 -17.61
CA GLY A 81 1.65 7.11 -16.89
C GLY A 81 1.35 6.26 -15.64
N MET A 82 0.16 5.65 -15.56
CA MET A 82 -0.28 4.92 -14.38
C MET A 82 -0.34 3.40 -14.57
N TRP A 83 -0.08 2.66 -13.50
CA TRP A 83 -0.30 1.21 -13.44
C TRP A 83 -0.74 0.78 -12.05
N LEU A 84 -1.42 -0.37 -11.96
CA LEU A 84 -1.90 -0.88 -10.68
C LEU A 84 -0.89 -1.82 -10.03
N ASP A 85 -0.73 -1.70 -8.71
CA ASP A 85 -0.10 -2.71 -7.87
C ASP A 85 -1.08 -3.83 -7.47
N LYS A 86 -0.59 -4.80 -6.69
CA LYS A 86 -1.41 -5.92 -6.19
C LYS A 86 -2.63 -5.47 -5.36
N ASP A 87 -2.49 -4.38 -4.62
CA ASP A 87 -3.52 -3.89 -3.70
C ASP A 87 -4.52 -2.97 -4.42
N GLY A 88 -4.40 -2.81 -5.75
CA GLY A 88 -5.26 -1.95 -6.55
C GLY A 88 -4.92 -0.46 -6.44
N ARG A 89 -3.76 -0.11 -5.89
CA ARG A 89 -3.29 1.28 -5.86
C ARG A 89 -2.74 1.63 -7.23
N GLN A 90 -3.09 2.82 -7.71
CA GLN A 90 -2.50 3.37 -8.93
C GLN A 90 -1.13 3.96 -8.58
N LEU A 91 -0.12 3.54 -9.31
CA LEU A 91 1.25 3.99 -9.22
C LEU A 91 1.56 4.88 -10.42
N LYS A 92 2.34 5.94 -10.21
CA LYS A 92 2.82 6.80 -11.31
C LYS A 92 4.20 7.38 -11.02
N ILE A 93 4.95 7.68 -12.06
CA ILE A 93 6.20 8.45 -11.97
C ILE A 93 5.87 9.93 -12.16
N GLY A 94 6.34 10.77 -11.25
CA GLY A 94 6.19 12.22 -11.35
C GLY A 94 7.14 12.92 -10.41
N GLU A 95 7.64 14.10 -10.79
CA GLU A 95 8.53 14.90 -9.93
C GLU A 95 9.78 14.13 -9.44
N GLY A 96 10.28 13.19 -10.27
CA GLY A 96 11.42 12.36 -9.91
C GLY A 96 11.14 11.31 -8.82
N LYS A 97 9.87 11.03 -8.50
CA LYS A 97 9.44 10.10 -7.46
C LYS A 97 8.40 9.11 -7.96
N LEU A 98 8.30 7.98 -7.25
CA LEU A 98 7.21 7.03 -7.44
C LEU A 98 6.08 7.36 -6.47
N TRP A 99 4.92 7.70 -7.02
CA TRP A 99 3.73 8.05 -6.26
C TRP A 99 2.70 6.93 -6.32
N SER A 100 1.87 6.85 -5.29
CA SER A 100 0.71 5.95 -5.20
C SER A 100 -0.53 6.72 -4.80
N THR A 101 -1.69 6.30 -5.30
CA THR A 101 -3.01 6.77 -4.91
C THR A 101 -3.97 5.60 -4.77
N SER A 102 -4.93 5.73 -3.86
CA SER A 102 -6.02 4.77 -3.65
C SER A 102 -7.41 5.39 -3.89
N ASP A 103 -7.45 6.64 -4.34
CA ASP A 103 -8.65 7.47 -4.44
C ASP A 103 -8.72 8.20 -5.78
N GLU A 104 -8.35 7.49 -6.84
CA GLU A 104 -8.44 7.96 -8.24
C GLU A 104 -7.61 9.22 -8.50
N GLY A 105 -6.46 9.34 -7.84
CA GLY A 105 -5.53 10.45 -8.03
C GLY A 105 -5.90 11.73 -7.29
N LYS A 106 -6.81 11.68 -6.31
CA LYS A 106 -7.12 12.83 -5.45
C LYS A 106 -6.01 13.09 -4.44
N ASN A 107 -5.47 12.02 -3.84
CA ASN A 107 -4.35 12.10 -2.91
C ASN A 107 -3.21 11.17 -3.36
N PHE A 108 -2.00 11.71 -3.36
CA PHE A 108 -0.79 10.96 -3.69
C PHE A 108 0.14 10.86 -2.49
N MET A 109 0.72 9.68 -2.32
CA MET A 109 1.76 9.41 -1.33
C MET A 109 2.97 8.79 -2.03
N GLU A 110 4.16 9.19 -1.62
CA GLU A 110 5.39 8.58 -2.13
C GLU A 110 5.42 7.11 -1.70
N VAL A 111 5.73 6.23 -2.64
CA VAL A 111 5.86 4.80 -2.38
C VAL A 111 7.12 4.56 -1.55
N PRO A 112 7.03 3.96 -0.35
CA PRO A 112 8.20 3.72 0.47
C PRO A 112 9.27 2.90 -0.26
N GLU A 113 10.50 3.44 -0.29
CA GLU A 113 11.67 2.86 -0.96
C GLU A 113 11.41 2.49 -2.44
N TRP A 114 10.39 3.06 -3.04
CA TRP A 114 9.89 2.78 -4.38
C TRP A 114 9.68 1.27 -4.65
N LYS A 115 9.22 0.55 -3.62
CA LYS A 115 8.91 -0.89 -3.67
C LYS A 115 7.41 -1.11 -3.83
N TRP A 116 7.02 -2.03 -4.71
CA TRP A 116 5.63 -2.43 -4.85
C TRP A 116 5.52 -3.92 -5.21
N LYS A 117 4.32 -4.47 -5.02
CA LYS A 117 4.02 -5.86 -5.31
C LYS A 117 3.24 -5.98 -6.61
N GLY A 118 3.69 -6.86 -7.48
CA GLY A 118 3.02 -7.23 -8.72
C GLY A 118 1.75 -8.04 -8.51
N PRO A 119 0.94 -8.20 -9.57
CA PRO A 119 -0.33 -8.92 -9.51
C PRO A 119 -0.16 -10.37 -9.01
N LYS A 120 0.94 -11.05 -9.37
CA LYS A 120 1.20 -12.44 -8.96
C LYS A 120 2.03 -12.54 -7.67
N GLY A 121 2.23 -11.42 -6.97
CA GLY A 121 2.95 -11.39 -5.70
C GLY A 121 4.45 -11.16 -5.81
N GLU A 122 4.99 -10.96 -7.02
CA GLU A 122 6.38 -10.60 -7.23
C GLU A 122 6.69 -9.24 -6.61
N TRP A 123 7.88 -9.06 -6.07
CA TRP A 123 8.33 -7.78 -5.56
C TRP A 123 9.18 -7.05 -6.60
N TYR A 124 8.84 -5.79 -6.82
CA TYR A 124 9.55 -4.88 -7.70
C TYR A 124 10.04 -3.67 -6.90
N LYS A 125 11.13 -3.07 -7.36
CA LYS A 125 11.51 -1.71 -6.94
C LYS A 125 12.22 -0.97 -8.05
N PHE A 126 12.14 0.36 -8.01
CA PHE A 126 13.03 1.23 -8.78
C PHE A 126 14.15 1.77 -7.90
N ASP A 127 15.32 2.01 -8.49
CA ASP A 127 16.33 2.87 -7.88
C ASP A 127 16.24 4.31 -8.43
N ALA A 128 17.08 5.21 -7.93
CA ALA A 128 17.13 6.62 -8.32
C ALA A 128 17.38 6.84 -9.83
N LYS A 129 17.82 5.82 -10.57
CA LYS A 129 18.04 5.87 -12.03
C LYS A 129 16.91 5.18 -12.80
N TRP A 130 15.78 4.89 -12.15
CA TRP A 130 14.67 4.13 -12.70
C TRP A 130 15.05 2.73 -13.18
N THR A 131 16.12 2.16 -12.63
CA THR A 131 16.46 0.76 -12.91
C THR A 131 15.51 -0.15 -12.14
N LEU A 132 14.89 -1.10 -12.83
CA LEU A 132 14.04 -2.10 -12.20
C LEU A 132 14.87 -3.18 -11.51
N TRP A 133 14.51 -3.47 -10.26
CA TRP A 133 15.02 -4.59 -9.49
C TRP A 133 13.86 -5.52 -9.10
N VAL A 134 14.15 -6.82 -9.03
CA VAL A 134 13.20 -7.88 -8.69
C VAL A 134 13.76 -8.74 -7.57
N VAL A 135 12.88 -9.35 -6.79
CA VAL A 135 13.27 -10.39 -5.83
C VAL A 135 13.40 -11.72 -6.55
N LYS A 136 14.45 -12.49 -6.22
CA LYS A 136 14.70 -13.84 -6.74
C LYS A 136 14.49 -14.90 -5.65
#